data_AF-A0A961H6G2-F1
#
_entry.id   AF-A0A961H6G2-F1
#
_cell.length_a   1.000
_cell.length_b   1.000
_cell.length_c   1.000
_cell.angle_alpha   90.00
_cell.angle_beta   90.00
_cell.angle_gamma   90.00
#
_symmetry.space_group_name_H-M   'P 1'
#
loop_
_entity.id
_entity.type
_entity.pdbx_description
1 polymer ?
#
loop_
_entity_poly.entity_id
_entity_poly.type
_entity_poly.pdbx_seq_one_letter_code
_entity_poly.pdbx_strand_id
1 'polypeptide(L)' 'MPGASRLIEHYAEVSGRQVDDMDYYTVLARWKLAIVLEQSVKYGGDSPAAKALGPYVLNLMKSAADLAETSDYRG' A
#
# COMPACT_ATOMS: atom_id res chain seq x y z
N MET A 1 10.42 14.75 -4.79
CA MET A 1 10.25 13.53 -5.61
C MET A 1 9.20 13.82 -6.68
N PRO A 2 9.34 13.29 -7.90
CA PRO A 2 8.25 13.33 -8.89
C PRO A 2 6.99 12.66 -8.33
N GLY A 3 5.81 13.10 -8.80
CA GLY A 3 4.53 12.51 -8.40
C GLY A 3 4.38 11.06 -8.87
N ALA A 4 3.47 10.32 -8.24
CA ALA A 4 3.25 8.90 -8.52
C ALA A 4 2.93 8.63 -10.00
N SER A 5 2.04 9.42 -10.61
CA SER A 5 1.67 9.26 -12.03
C SER A 5 2.87 9.39 -12.96
N ARG A 6 3.74 10.39 -12.74
CA ARG A 6 4.94 10.60 -13.54
C ARG A 6 5.95 9.45 -13.40
N LEU A 7 6.04 8.85 -12.22
CA LEU A 7 6.89 7.67 -12.02
C LEU A 7 6.35 6.43 -12.74
N ILE A 8 5.03 6.23 -12.72
CA ILE A 8 4.37 5.11 -13.39
C ILE A 8 4.49 5.25 -14.91
N GLU A 9 4.24 6.45 -15.46
CA GLU A 9 4.42 6.76 -16.88
C GLU A 9 5.86 6.47 -17.32
N HIS A 10 6.84 7.00 -16.60
CA HIS A 10 8.24 6.78 -16.93
C HIS A 10 8.64 5.29 -16.84
N TYR A 11 8.12 4.55 -15.86
CA TYR A 11 8.35 3.11 -15.76
C TYR A 11 7.77 2.36 -16.96
N ALA A 12 6.56 2.70 -17.41
CA ALA A 12 5.94 2.10 -18.58
C ALA A 12 6.76 2.37 -19.86
N GLU A 13 7.21 3.62 -20.05
CA GLU A 13 8.05 4.01 -21.19
C GLU A 13 9.36 3.23 -21.25
N VAL A 14 10.08 3.13 -20.12
CA VAL A 14 11.40 2.50 -20.08
C VAL A 14 11.31 0.97 -20.11
N SER A 15 10.29 0.39 -19.48
CA SER A 15 10.15 -1.07 -19.35
C SER A 15 9.35 -1.73 -20.47
N GLY A 16 8.54 -0.96 -21.22
CA GLY A 16 7.59 -1.49 -22.20
C GLY A 16 6.46 -2.33 -21.57
N ARG A 17 6.22 -2.20 -20.26
CA ARG A 17 5.19 -2.97 -19.53
C ARG A 17 3.91 -2.17 -19.39
N GLN A 18 2.79 -2.87 -19.45
CA GLN A 18 1.46 -2.34 -19.17
C GLN A 18 1.31 -2.01 -17.68
N VAL A 19 0.61 -0.91 -17.38
CA VAL A 19 0.44 -0.36 -16.03
C VAL A 19 -1.01 0.06 -15.75
N ASP A 20 -1.98 -0.49 -16.47
CA ASP A 20 -3.37 -0.01 -16.44
C ASP A 20 -4.05 -0.26 -15.08
N ASP A 21 -3.70 -1.37 -14.40
CA ASP A 21 -4.31 -1.77 -13.12
C ASP A 21 -3.42 -1.44 -11.91
N MET A 22 -2.65 -0.35 -11.96
CA MET A 22 -1.73 0.01 -10.87
C MET A 22 -2.43 0.27 -9.52
N ASP A 23 -3.70 0.63 -9.53
CA ASP A 23 -4.50 0.78 -8.31
C ASP A 23 -4.66 -0.55 -7.56
N TYR A 24 -4.91 -1.65 -8.28
CA TYR A 24 -4.98 -3.00 -7.68
C TYR A 24 -3.68 -3.34 -6.95
N TYR A 25 -2.52 -3.11 -7.59
CA TYR A 25 -1.23 -3.39 -6.96
C TYR A 25 -0.95 -2.45 -5.78
N THR A 26 -1.44 -1.20 -5.84
CA THR A 26 -1.31 -0.25 -4.73
C THR A 26 -2.16 -0.66 -3.53
N VAL A 27 -3.40 -1.09 -3.75
CA VAL A 27 -4.27 -1.67 -2.72
C VAL A 27 -3.60 -2.90 -2.10
N LEU A 28 -3.14 -3.83 -2.94
CA LEU A 28 -2.46 -5.05 -2.49
C LEU A 28 -1.21 -4.74 -1.66
N ALA A 29 -0.40 -3.77 -2.08
CA ALA A 29 0.80 -3.36 -1.36
C ALA A 29 0.47 -2.78 0.02
N ARG A 30 -0.53 -1.89 0.12
CA ARG A 30 -0.97 -1.30 1.39
C ARG A 30 -1.51 -2.36 2.35
N TRP A 31 -2.43 -3.19 1.87
CA TRP A 31 -3.00 -4.30 2.64
C TRP A 31 -1.92 -5.27 3.12
N LYS A 32 -1.02 -5.71 2.22
CA LYS A 32 0.06 -6.64 2.55
C LYS A 32 1.01 -6.05 3.58
N LEU A 33 1.39 -4.78 3.43
CA LEU A 33 2.26 -4.12 4.40
C LEU A 33 1.60 -4.02 5.77
N ALA A 34 0.31 -3.68 5.83
CA ALA A 34 -0.44 -3.65 7.09
C ALA A 34 -0.41 -5.01 7.81
N ILE A 35 -0.64 -6.11 7.09
CA ILE A 35 -0.58 -7.47 7.66
C ILE A 35 0.82 -7.80 8.20
N VAL A 36 1.86 -7.47 7.44
CA VAL A 36 3.25 -7.71 7.87
C VAL A 36 3.55 -6.93 9.15
N LEU A 37 3.15 -5.66 9.22
CA LEU A 37 3.37 -4.80 10.39
C LEU A 37 2.52 -5.21 11.60
N GLU A 38 1.33 -5.76 11.39
CA GLU A 38 0.46 -6.26 12.45
C GLU A 38 1.16 -7.36 13.27
N GLN A 39 2.00 -8.19 12.64
CA GLN A 39 2.80 -9.19 13.38
C GLN A 39 3.78 -8.52 14.36
N SER A 40 4.40 -7.41 13.98
CA SER A 40 5.27 -6.64 14.87
C SER A 40 4.52 -6.01 16.04
N VAL A 41 3.27 -5.58 15.82
CA VAL A 41 2.40 -5.10 16.91
C VAL A 41 2.05 -6.24 17.86
N LYS A 42 1.65 -7.40 17.33
CA LYS A 42 1.25 -8.57 18.12
C LYS A 42 2.38 -9.13 18.99
N TYR A 43 3.59 -9.25 18.44
CA TYR A 43 4.72 -9.89 19.12
C TYR A 43 5.74 -8.92 19.71
N GLY A 44 5.58 -7.62 19.49
CA GLY A 44 6.52 -6.59 19.95
C GLY A 44 6.41 -6.19 21.42
N GLY A 45 5.47 -6.79 22.17
CA GLY A 45 5.27 -6.55 23.60
C GLY A 45 5.11 -5.07 23.94
N ASP A 46 5.79 -4.63 24.99
CA ASP A 46 5.73 -3.23 25.45
C ASP A 46 6.67 -2.27 24.73
N SER A 47 7.37 -2.71 23.68
CA SER A 47 8.35 -1.87 23.00
C SER A 47 7.71 -0.60 22.41
N PRO A 48 8.33 0.58 22.58
CA PRO A 48 7.83 1.82 21.99
C PRO A 48 7.66 1.75 20.47
N ALA A 49 8.55 1.01 19.80
CA ALA A 49 8.48 0.77 18.36
C ALA A 49 7.21 0.02 17.95
N ALA A 50 6.86 -1.07 18.65
CA ALA A 50 5.65 -1.84 18.34
C ALA A 50 4.37 -1.04 18.58
N LYS A 51 4.32 -0.27 19.69
CA LYS A 51 3.18 0.61 20.01
C LYS A 51 2.99 1.70 18.95
N ALA A 52 4.08 2.25 18.43
CA ALA A 52 4.04 3.26 17.38
C ALA A 52 3.46 2.73 16.06
N LEU A 53 3.59 1.43 15.76
CA LEU A 53 3.11 0.82 14.51
C LEU A 53 1.58 0.65 14.43
N GLY A 54 0.89 0.53 15.56
CA GLY A 54 -0.56 0.28 15.60
C GLY A 54 -1.38 1.26 14.74
N PRO A 55 -1.22 2.59 14.91
CA PRO A 55 -1.89 3.57 14.06
C PRO A 55 -1.55 3.46 12.57
N TYR A 56 -0.31 3.07 12.20
CA TYR A 56 0.08 2.91 10.81
C TYR A 56 -0.60 1.71 10.16
N VAL A 57 -0.74 0.59 10.88
CA VAL A 57 -1.48 -0.59 10.41
C VAL A 57 -2.91 -0.20 10.06
N LEU A 58 -3.58 0.51 10.96
CA LEU A 58 -4.96 0.97 10.74
C LEU A 58 -5.07 1.95 9.56
N ASN A 59 -4.13 2.89 9.44
CA ASN A 59 -4.11 3.84 8.32
C ASN A 59 -3.87 3.15 6.97
N LEU A 60 -2.96 2.16 6.92
CA LEU A 60 -2.70 1.38 5.72
C LEU A 60 -3.93 0.56 5.31
N MET A 61 -4.59 -0.12 6.25
CA MET A 61 -5.83 -0.86 5.96
C MET A 61 -6.94 0.06 5.47
N LYS A 62 -7.15 1.19 6.16
CA LYS A 62 -8.15 2.18 5.76
C LYS A 62 -7.86 2.73 4.36
N SER A 63 -6.63 3.16 4.09
CA SER A 63 -6.26 3.71 2.78
C SER A 63 -6.25 2.67 1.66
N ALA A 64 -6.07 1.39 1.97
CA ALA A 64 -6.28 0.31 1.01
C ALA A 64 -7.77 0.17 0.66
N ALA A 65 -8.64 0.16 1.68
CA ALA A 65 -10.09 0.07 1.50
C ALA A 65 -10.66 1.28 0.75
N ASP A 66 -10.28 2.50 1.17
CA ASP A 66 -10.73 3.75 0.55
C ASP A 66 -10.33 3.79 -0.94
N LEU A 67 -9.11 3.34 -1.30
CA LEU A 67 -8.69 3.28 -2.71
C LEU A 67 -9.43 2.21 -3.50
N ALA A 68 -9.63 1.03 -2.90
CA ALA A 68 -10.35 -0.08 -3.54
C ALA A 68 -11.81 0.30 -3.87
N GLU A 69 -12.46 1.07 -3.00
CA GLU A 69 -13.83 1.56 -3.21
C GLU A 69 -13.94 2.53 -4.40
N THR A 70 -12.89 3.29 -4.68
CA THR A 70 -12.84 4.28 -5.77
C THR A 70 -12.18 3.77 -7.05
N SER A 71 -11.63 2.56 -7.05
CA SER A 71 -10.91 2.01 -8.21
C SER A 71 -11.88 1.47 -9.25
N ASP A 72 -11.57 1.73 -10.52
CA ASP A 72 -12.32 1.21 -11.67
C ASP A 72 -11.94 -0.23 -12.07
N TYR A 73 -11.09 -0.91 -11.29
CA TYR A 73 -10.66 -2.29 -11.56
C TYR A 73 -11.85 -3.25 -11.58
N ARG A 74 -12.05 -3.93 -12.71
CA ARG A 74 -13.07 -4.97 -12.92
C ARG A 74 -12.35 -6.29 -13.21
N GLY A 75 -12.05 -7.02 -12.14
CA GLY A 75 -11.42 -8.34 -12.22
C GLY A 75 -12.25 -9.38 -12.96
#